data_AF-A0A950WDC2-F1
#
_entry.id   AF-A0A950WDC2-F1
#
_cell.length_a   1.000
_cell.length_b   1.000
_cell.length_c   1.000
_cell.angle_alpha   90.00
_cell.angle_beta   90.00
_cell.angle_gamma   90.00
#
_symmetry.space_group_name_H-M   'P 1'
#
loop_
_entity.id
_entity.type
_entity.pdbx_description
1 polymer ?
#
loop_
_entity_poly.entity_id
_entity_poly.type
_entity_poly.pdbx_seq_one_letter_code
_entity_poly.pdbx_strand_id
1 'polypeptide(L)' 'MIHEQGDVINEIIVKIRSGRITRRTFLERAVAVGLSSSAAVSLLEACGGTSNS' A
#
# COMPACT_ATOMS: atom_id res chain seq x y z
N MET A 1 13.65 -14.26 0.83
CA MET A 1 13.13 -13.41 -0.26
C MET A 1 11.65 -13.08 -0.13
N ILE A 2 10.71 -14.03 0.08
CA ILE A 2 9.26 -13.68 0.16
C ILE A 2 8.89 -12.97 1.48
N HIS A 3 9.57 -13.26 2.60
CA HIS A 3 9.23 -12.70 3.91
C HIS A 3 9.46 -11.18 4.00
N GLU A 4 10.54 -10.67 3.38
CA GLU A 4 10.86 -9.23 3.41
C GLU A 4 9.86 -8.41 2.60
N GLN A 5 9.41 -8.96 1.46
CA GLN A 5 8.40 -8.31 0.61
C GLN A 5 7.06 -8.21 1.36
N GLY A 6 6.66 -9.27 2.08
CA GLY A 6 5.47 -9.28 2.93
C GLY A 6 5.53 -8.29 4.08
N ASP A 7 6.68 -8.16 4.75
CA ASP A 7 6.88 -7.22 5.86
C ASP A 7 6.75 -5.76 5.39
N VAL A 8 7.40 -5.42 4.27
CA VAL A 8 7.30 -4.08 3.66
C VAL A 8 5.87 -3.76 3.23
N ILE A 9 5.16 -4.74 2.63
CA ILE A 9 3.75 -4.58 2.26
C ILE A 9 2.88 -4.31 3.51
N ASN A 10 3.11 -5.06 4.58
CA ASN A 10 2.37 -4.86 5.84
C ASN A 10 2.67 -3.47 6.44
N GLU A 11 3.92 -3.03 6.41
CA GLU A 11 4.32 -1.71 6.90
C GLU A 11 3.60 -0.58 6.13
N ILE A 12 3.55 -0.64 4.80
CA ILE A 12 2.86 0.38 3.99
C ILE A 12 1.34 0.35 4.19
N ILE A 13 0.75 -0.83 4.43
CA ILE A 13 -0.68 -0.98 4.79
C ILE A 13 -0.98 -0.28 6.13
N VAL A 14 -0.15 -0.51 7.15
CA VAL A 14 -0.31 0.15 8.46
C VAL A 14 -0.16 1.67 8.32
N LYS A 15 0.79 2.13 7.51
CA LYS A 15 1.03 3.57 7.28
C LYS A 15 -0.12 4.26 6.54
N ILE A 16 -0.72 3.63 5.52
CA ILE A 16 -1.86 4.24 4.80
C ILE A 16 -3.12 4.26 5.69
N ARG A 17 -3.38 3.19 6.44
CA ARG A 17 -4.52 3.11 7.37
C ARG A 17 -4.44 4.10 8.52
N SER A 18 -3.22 4.48 8.95
CA SER A 18 -3.00 5.51 9.96
C SER A 18 -2.91 6.93 9.39
N GLY A 19 -3.08 7.12 8.08
CA GLY A 19 -2.97 8.42 7.42
C GLY A 19 -1.56 9.00 7.39
N ARG A 20 -0.53 8.19 7.71
CA ARG A 20 0.88 8.64 7.76
C ARG A 20 1.54 8.75 6.39
N ILE A 21 0.95 8.12 5.38
CA ILE A 21 1.37 8.25 3.97
C ILE A 21 0.16 8.50 3.08
N THR A 22 0.40 9.14 1.94
CA THR A 22 -0.65 9.39 0.94
C THR A 22 -0.85 8.17 0.04
N ARG A 23 -1.98 8.16 -0.69
CA ARG A 23 -2.29 7.18 -1.72
C ARG A 23 -1.20 7.07 -2.79
N ARG A 24 -0.65 8.22 -3.20
CA ARG A 24 0.45 8.28 -4.17
C ARG A 24 1.69 7.58 -3.63
N THR A 25 2.08 7.91 -2.40
CA THR A 25 3.23 7.28 -1.73
C THR A 25 3.03 5.77 -1.54
N PHE A 26 1.80 5.33 -1.26
CA PHE A 26 1.47 3.90 -1.17
C PHE A 26 1.71 3.19 -2.51
N LEU A 27 1.22 3.75 -3.63
CA LEU A 27 1.38 3.16 -4.96
C LEU A 27 2.86 3.11 -5.38
N GLU A 28 3.61 4.19 -5.18
CA GLU A 28 5.05 4.25 -5.48
C GLU A 28 5.81 3.15 -4.72
N ARG A 29 5.51 2.96 -3.43
CA ARG A 29 6.15 1.94 -2.62
C ARG A 29 5.71 0.53 -3.01
N ALA A 30 4.41 0.29 -3.18
CA ALA A 30 3.86 -1.01 -3.56
C ALA A 30 4.47 -1.53 -4.88
N VAL A 31 4.58 -0.67 -5.88
CA VAL A 31 5.21 -1.02 -7.17
C VAL A 31 6.71 -1.27 -7.01
N ALA A 32 7.40 -0.49 -6.17
CA ALA A 32 8.82 -0.69 -5.89
C ALA A 32 9.12 -2.04 -5.19
N VAL A 33 8.18 -2.57 -4.40
CA VAL A 33 8.30 -3.94 -3.83
C VAL A 33 7.89 -5.04 -4.81
N GLY A 34 7.50 -4.71 -6.04
CA GLY A 34 7.20 -5.68 -7.09
C GLY A 34 5.71 -5.99 -7.28
N LEU A 35 4.79 -5.25 -6.66
CA LEU A 35 3.38 -5.35 -7.04
C LEU A 35 3.15 -4.73 -8.42
N SER A 36 2.32 -5.39 -9.22
CA SER A 36 1.75 -4.76 -10.41
C SER A 36 0.86 -3.57 -10.01
N SER A 37 0.79 -2.56 -10.87
CA SER A 37 -0.01 -1.35 -10.65
C SER A 37 -1.47 -1.65 -10.31
N SER A 38 -2.08 -2.63 -10.99
CA SER A 38 -3.46 -3.06 -10.74
C SER A 38 -3.63 -3.73 -9.37
N ALA A 39 -2.66 -4.54 -8.95
CA ALA A 39 -2.65 -5.17 -7.63
C ALA A 39 -2.44 -4.14 -6.51
N ALA A 40 -1.57 -3.15 -6.72
CA ALA A 40 -1.35 -2.05 -5.78
C ALA A 40 -2.63 -1.20 -5.59
N VAL A 41 -3.35 -0.89 -6.67
CA VAL A 41 -4.63 -0.17 -6.59
C VAL A 41 -5.69 -0.99 -5.85
N SER A 42 -5.85 -2.27 -6.21
CA SER A 42 -6.82 -3.16 -5.56
C SER A 42 -6.55 -3.27 -4.05
N LEU A 43 -5.28 -3.38 -3.66
CA LEU A 43 -4.86 -3.43 -2.28
C LEU A 43 -5.12 -2.10 -1.55
N LEU A 44 -4.85 -0.96 -2.20
CA LEU A 44 -5.11 0.37 -1.65
C LEU A 44 -6.60 0.60 -1.36
N GLU A 45 -7.47 0.15 -2.27
CA GLU A 45 -8.92 0.24 -2.09
C GLU A 45 -9.37 -0.60 -0.88
N ALA A 46 -8.86 -1.83 -0.76
CA ALA A 46 -9.12 -2.71 0.38
C ALA A 46 -8.63 -2.14 1.73
N CYS A 47 -7.60 -1.29 1.72
CA CYS A 47 -7.09 -0.61 2.93
C CYS A 47 -7.99 0.54 3.42
N GLY A 48 -9.11 0.81 2.75
CA GLY A 48 -10.00 1.92 3.08
C GLY A 48 -9.69 3.15 2.24
N GLY A 49 -9.58 2.95 0.92
CA GLY A 49 -9.39 3.97 -0.09
C GLY A 49 -10.53 5.00 -0.22
N THR A 50 -11.16 5.42 0.86
CA THR A 50 -12.17 6.47 0.87
C THR A 50 -11.92 7.32 2.11
N SER A 51 -11.15 8.39 1.90
CA SER A 51 -11.28 9.58 2.74
C SER A 51 -12.50 10.30 2.20
N ASN A 52 -13.68 9.93 2.70
CA ASN A 52 -14.87 10.75 2.56
C ASN A 52 -15.36 11.16 3.95
N SER A 53 -14.75 12.22 4.47
CA SER A 53 -15.36 13.25 5.32
C SER A 53 -14.48 14.48 5.25
#